data_AF-A0A543PJP5-F1
#
_entry.id   AF-A0A543PJP5-F1
#
_cell.length_a   1.000
_cell.length_b   1.000
_cell.length_c   1.000
_cell.angle_alpha   90.00
_cell.angle_beta   90.00
_cell.angle_gamma   90.00
#
_symmetry.space_group_name_H-M   'P 1'
#
loop_
_entity.id
_entity.type
_entity.pdbx_description
1 polymer ?
#
loop_
_entity_poly.entity_id
_entity_poly.type
_entity_poly.pdbx_seq_one_letter_code
_entity_poly.pdbx_strand_id
1 'polypeptide(L)'
;MIVSSKSTLHAGDLVVAAEVSDVLERRGALEDPPVSLAVSDAVALGIAGIFRSDSDSGRVMQRFYRSGSVDSDELIEAAQVEQVFASPEGHASLYCLIGWVRSRMFEVAR
;
A
#
# COMPACT_ATOMS: atom_id res chain seq x y z
N MET A 1 -2.80 5.51 -13.91
CA MET A 1 -1.37 5.89 -14.15
C MET A 1 -0.49 4.78 -13.61
N ILE A 2 0.57 4.33 -14.28
CA ILE A 2 1.41 3.24 -13.74
C ILE A 2 2.28 3.75 -12.58
N VAL A 3 2.19 3.10 -11.42
CA VAL A 3 3.10 3.29 -10.28
C VAL A 3 3.99 2.07 -10.13
N SER A 4 5.23 2.28 -9.69
CA SER A 4 6.21 1.21 -9.54
C SER A 4 6.97 1.34 -8.23
N SER A 5 7.15 0.20 -7.56
CA SER A 5 8.07 0.01 -6.46
C SER A 5 9.51 0.01 -6.99
N LYS A 6 10.42 0.66 -6.26
CA LYS A 6 11.87 0.58 -6.49
C LYS A 6 12.49 -0.63 -5.79
N SER A 7 11.75 -1.29 -4.90
CA SER A 7 12.17 -2.52 -4.23
C SER A 7 11.75 -3.75 -5.04
N THR A 8 12.65 -4.72 -5.14
CA THR A 8 12.34 -6.09 -5.62
C THR A 8 12.11 -7.07 -4.46
N LEU A 9 12.29 -6.62 -3.21
CA LEU A 9 12.08 -7.40 -2.00
C LEU A 9 10.75 -7.04 -1.35
N HIS A 10 10.12 -8.05 -0.76
CA HIS A 10 8.88 -7.93 0.02
C HIS A 10 9.22 -7.91 1.50
N ALA A 11 8.68 -6.95 2.24
CA ALA A 11 8.74 -6.98 3.69
C ALA A 11 7.89 -8.15 4.22
N GLY A 12 8.38 -8.83 5.26
CA GLY A 12 7.59 -9.84 5.97
C GLY A 12 6.58 -9.19 6.93
N ASP A 13 5.58 -9.97 7.35
CA ASP A 13 4.40 -9.48 8.09
C ASP A 13 4.72 -8.65 9.34
N LEU A 14 5.75 -9.03 10.11
CA LEU A 14 6.17 -8.26 11.29
C LEU A 14 6.74 -6.87 10.93
N VAL A 15 7.47 -6.78 9.81
CA VAL A 15 8.01 -5.50 9.33
C VAL A 15 6.89 -4.64 8.76
N VAL A 16 5.93 -5.26 8.06
CA VAL A 16 4.71 -4.58 7.59
C VAL A 16 3.95 -3.98 8.76
N ALA A 17 3.66 -4.78 9.79
CA ALA A 17 2.92 -4.32 10.96
C ALA A 17 3.63 -3.16 11.67
N ALA A 18 4.96 -3.29 11.90
CA ALA A 18 5.75 -2.26 12.55
C ALA A 18 5.74 -0.94 11.75
N GLU A 19 6.00 -0.99 10.44
CA GLU A 19 6.07 0.23 9.64
C GLU A 19 4.69 0.88 9.43
N VAL A 20 3.62 0.09 9.30
CA VAL A 20 2.24 0.61 9.26
C VAL A 20 1.91 1.36 10.56
N SER A 21 2.21 0.77 11.72
CA SER A 21 2.02 1.43 13.01
C SER A 21 2.81 2.75 13.11
N ASP A 22 4.10 2.73 12.74
CA ASP A 22 4.97 3.90 12.74
C ASP A 22 4.43 5.03 11.84
N VAL A 23 3.99 4.70 10.62
CA VAL A 23 3.45 5.69 9.68
C VAL A 23 2.15 6.28 10.21
N LEU A 24 1.27 5.47 10.78
CA LEU A 24 0.00 5.96 11.33
C LEU A 24 0.21 6.85 12.55
N GLU A 25 1.14 6.49 13.44
CA GLU A 25 1.51 7.32 14.59
C GLU A 25 2.04 8.70 14.13
N ARG A 26 3.00 8.71 13.20
CA ARG A 26 3.57 9.97 12.68
C ARG A 26 2.52 10.81 11.95
N ARG A 27 1.60 10.20 11.20
CA ARG A 27 0.51 10.91 10.53
C ARG A 27 -0.48 11.49 11.54
N GLY A 28 -0.81 10.75 12.60
CA GLY A 28 -1.71 11.19 13.66
C GLY A 28 -1.13 12.32 14.52
N ALA A 29 0.19 12.47 14.55
CA ALA A 29 0.87 13.57 15.25
C ALA A 29 0.87 14.91 14.49
N LEU A 30 0.39 14.93 13.24
CA LEU A 30 0.39 16.11 12.37
C LEU A 30 -1.05 16.53 12.04
N GLU A 31 -1.31 17.84 12.04
CA GLU A 31 -2.62 18.38 11.65
C GLU A 31 -2.87 18.23 10.14
N ASP A 32 -1.81 18.37 9.32
CA ASP A 32 -1.81 18.16 7.87
C ASP A 32 -0.58 17.32 7.46
N PRO A 33 -0.64 15.98 7.52
CA PRO A 33 0.50 15.13 7.21
C PRO A 33 0.82 15.15 5.71
N PRO A 34 2.10 15.30 5.32
CA PRO A 34 2.48 15.39 3.91
C PRO A 34 2.22 14.06 3.19
N VAL A 35 1.87 14.13 1.90
CA VAL A 35 1.61 12.94 1.07
C VAL A 35 2.85 12.04 0.91
N SER A 36 4.06 12.59 1.07
CA SER A 36 5.30 11.83 1.08
C SER A 36 5.51 10.99 2.34
N LEU A 37 4.74 11.21 3.41
CA LEU A 37 4.73 10.35 4.60
C LEU A 37 3.88 9.10 4.33
N ALA A 38 4.53 8.11 3.73
CA ALA A 38 3.97 6.83 3.35
C ALA A 38 4.91 5.68 3.76
N VAL A 39 4.41 4.44 3.69
CA VAL A 39 5.22 3.24 3.88
C VAL A 39 6.26 3.08 2.77
N SER A 40 7.29 2.27 3.02
CA SER A 40 8.33 1.93 2.08
C SER A 40 7.83 1.04 0.96
N ASP A 41 8.61 0.98 -0.12
CA ASP A 41 8.34 0.10 -1.26
C ASP A 41 8.25 -1.38 -0.89
N ALA A 42 9.14 -1.85 -0.02
CA ALA A 42 9.12 -3.24 0.43
C ALA A 42 7.86 -3.55 1.25
N VAL A 43 7.39 -2.61 2.07
CA VAL A 43 6.15 -2.76 2.85
C VAL A 43 4.92 -2.64 1.97
N ALA A 44 4.87 -1.73 1.00
CA ALA A 44 3.80 -1.67 0.01
C ALA A 44 3.62 -3.01 -0.71
N LEU A 45 4.73 -3.64 -1.13
CA LEU A 45 4.70 -4.97 -1.71
C LEU A 45 4.31 -6.05 -0.68
N GLY A 46 4.79 -5.96 0.56
CA GLY A 46 4.40 -6.88 1.64
C GLY A 46 2.89 -6.88 1.88
N ILE A 47 2.27 -5.70 1.97
CA ILE A 47 0.81 -5.53 2.12
C ILE A 47 0.07 -6.20 0.96
N ALA A 48 0.48 -5.96 -0.29
CA ALA A 48 -0.13 -6.61 -1.44
C ALA A 48 0.02 -8.15 -1.41
N GLY A 49 1.13 -8.64 -0.84
CA GLY A 49 1.35 -10.06 -0.60
C GLY A 49 0.36 -10.68 0.39
N ILE A 50 -0.07 -9.93 1.40
CA ILE A 50 -1.06 -10.36 2.41
C ILE A 50 -2.46 -10.48 1.78
N PHE A 51 -2.84 -9.52 0.92
CA PHE A 51 -4.19 -9.43 0.34
C PHE A 51 -4.35 -10.12 -1.03
N ARG A 52 -3.36 -10.89 -1.49
CA ARG A 52 -3.50 -11.67 -2.72
C ARG A 52 -4.51 -12.80 -2.56
N SER A 53 -5.40 -12.97 -3.54
CA SER A 53 -6.38 -14.04 -3.57
C SER A 53 -6.91 -14.26 -5.01
N ASP A 54 -7.85 -15.19 -5.18
CA ASP A 54 -8.53 -15.43 -6.45
C ASP A 54 -9.74 -14.49 -6.69
N SER A 55 -9.96 -13.49 -5.85
CA SER A 55 -10.89 -12.39 -6.15
C SER A 55 -10.31 -11.46 -7.22
N ASP A 56 -11.14 -10.58 -7.80
CA ASP A 56 -10.66 -9.59 -8.76
C ASP A 56 -9.66 -8.61 -8.13
N SER A 57 -9.99 -8.05 -6.96
CA SER A 57 -9.10 -7.20 -6.16
C SER A 57 -7.84 -7.95 -5.71
N GLY A 58 -7.96 -9.20 -5.29
CA GLY A 58 -6.84 -10.06 -4.92
C GLY A 58 -5.88 -10.35 -6.07
N ARG A 59 -6.38 -10.45 -7.31
CA ARG A 59 -5.55 -10.56 -8.52
C ARG A 59 -4.77 -9.29 -8.81
N VAL A 60 -5.35 -8.11 -8.58
CA VAL A 60 -4.63 -6.82 -8.69
C VAL A 60 -3.47 -6.81 -7.69
N MET A 61 -3.74 -7.15 -6.42
CA MET A 61 -2.73 -7.28 -5.37
C MET A 61 -1.64 -8.27 -5.75
N GLN A 62 -2.01 -9.43 -6.30
CA GLN A 62 -1.06 -10.43 -6.77
C GLN A 62 -0.16 -9.91 -7.91
N ARG A 63 -0.72 -9.18 -8.88
CA ARG A 63 0.07 -8.58 -9.97
C ARG A 63 1.08 -7.59 -9.41
N PHE A 64 0.63 -6.65 -8.59
CA PHE A 64 1.52 -5.68 -7.96
C PHE A 64 2.60 -6.35 -7.10
N TYR A 65 2.23 -7.36 -6.31
CA TYR A 65 3.16 -8.18 -5.54
C TYR A 65 4.22 -8.84 -6.44
N ARG A 66 3.87 -9.33 -7.63
CA ARG A 66 4.83 -10.04 -8.50
C ARG A 66 5.70 -9.11 -9.34
N SER A 67 5.13 -8.08 -9.93
CA SER A 67 5.81 -7.19 -10.89
C SER A 67 6.42 -5.96 -10.23
N GLY A 68 5.97 -5.61 -9.02
CA GLY A 68 6.27 -4.32 -8.40
C GLY A 68 5.63 -3.13 -9.10
N SER A 69 4.75 -3.34 -10.09
CA SER A 69 4.19 -2.27 -10.91
C SER A 69 2.74 -2.56 -11.31
N VAL A 70 1.89 -1.55 -11.22
CA VAL A 70 0.44 -1.67 -11.48
C VAL A 70 -0.16 -0.30 -11.80
N ASP A 71 -1.35 -0.27 -12.39
CA ASP A 71 -2.09 0.98 -12.52
C ASP A 71 -2.56 1.48 -11.14
N SER A 72 -2.34 2.77 -10.89
CA SER A 72 -2.67 3.47 -9.64
C SER A 72 -4.13 3.35 -9.28
N ASP A 73 -5.02 3.53 -10.26
CA ASP A 73 -6.46 3.61 -10.01
C ASP A 73 -6.99 2.22 -9.72
N GLU A 74 -6.49 1.23 -10.46
CA GLU A 74 -6.80 -0.19 -10.23
C GLU A 74 -6.32 -0.65 -8.84
N LEU A 75 -5.12 -0.27 -8.41
CA LEU A 75 -4.60 -0.66 -7.09
C LEU A 75 -5.34 0.05 -5.95
N ILE A 76 -5.71 1.32 -6.12
CA ILE A 76 -6.52 2.05 -5.12
C ILE A 76 -7.91 1.43 -5.00
N GLU A 77 -8.57 1.14 -6.12
CA GLU A 77 -9.89 0.50 -6.14
C GLU A 77 -9.84 -0.88 -5.48
N ALA A 78 -8.87 -1.71 -5.86
CA ALA A 78 -8.69 -3.04 -5.25
C ALA A 78 -8.47 -2.94 -3.73
N ALA A 79 -7.64 -1.98 -3.28
CA ALA A 79 -7.39 -1.77 -1.85
C ALA A 79 -8.66 -1.33 -1.11
N GLN A 80 -9.47 -0.46 -1.71
CA GLN A 80 -10.73 0.00 -1.13
C GLN A 80 -11.77 -1.11 -1.04
N VAL A 81 -11.84 -2.00 -2.04
CA VAL A 81 -12.71 -3.19 -2.01
C VAL A 81 -12.31 -4.10 -0.86
N GLU A 82 -11.02 -4.43 -0.73
CA GLU A 82 -10.53 -5.29 0.36
C GLU A 82 -10.73 -4.65 1.75
N GLN A 83 -10.66 -3.32 1.85
CA GLN A 83 -10.87 -2.59 3.11
C GLN A 83 -12.25 -2.81 3.73
N VAL A 84 -13.27 -3.14 2.93
CA VAL A 84 -14.64 -3.39 3.41
C VAL A 84 -14.74 -4.71 4.18
N PHE A 85 -13.85 -5.66 3.88
CA PHE A 85 -13.87 -7.01 4.47
C PHE A 85 -12.72 -7.26 5.44
N ALA A 86 -11.72 -6.38 5.46
CA ALA A 86 -10.53 -6.52 6.29
C ALA A 86 -10.81 -6.32 7.80
N SER A 87 -9.96 -6.94 8.63
CA SER A 87 -9.87 -6.57 10.06
C SER A 87 -9.41 -5.11 10.22
N PRO A 88 -9.47 -4.53 11.43
CA PRO A 88 -8.94 -3.18 11.67
C PRO A 88 -7.47 -3.01 11.25
N GLU A 89 -6.61 -4.00 11.56
CA GLU A 89 -5.19 -4.00 11.19
C GLU A 89 -5.01 -4.14 9.67
N GLY A 90 -5.85 -4.97 9.04
CA GLY A 90 -5.87 -5.09 7.60
C GLY A 90 -6.33 -3.80 6.90
N HIS A 91 -7.36 -3.16 7.43
CA HIS A 91 -7.86 -1.88 6.95
C HIS A 91 -6.79 -0.79 7.03
N ALA A 92 -6.09 -0.71 8.15
CA ALA A 92 -4.95 0.19 8.37
C ALA A 92 -3.82 -0.06 7.37
N SER A 93 -3.48 -1.33 7.12
CA SER A 93 -2.46 -1.70 6.13
C SER A 93 -2.84 -1.26 4.71
N LEU A 94 -4.08 -1.52 4.29
CA LEU A 94 -4.59 -1.09 2.99
C LEU A 94 -4.68 0.44 2.87
N TYR A 95 -5.00 1.14 3.97
CA TYR A 95 -4.97 2.61 4.00
C TYR A 95 -3.56 3.14 3.74
N CYS A 96 -2.55 2.53 4.37
CA CYS A 96 -1.15 2.86 4.13
C CYS A 96 -0.70 2.55 2.69
N LEU A 97 -1.18 1.45 2.09
CA LEU A 97 -0.93 1.13 0.69
C LEU A 97 -1.49 2.21 -0.25
N ILE A 98 -2.74 2.65 -0.03
CA ILE A 98 -3.34 3.77 -0.79
C ILE A 98 -2.50 5.05 -0.61
N GLY A 99 -2.02 5.31 0.61
CA GLY A 99 -1.11 6.43 0.90
C GLY A 99 0.18 6.37 0.08
N TRP A 100 0.78 5.17 -0.05
CA TRP A 100 1.95 4.95 -0.89
C TRP A 100 1.67 5.16 -2.38
N VAL A 101 0.53 4.70 -2.90
CA VAL A 101 0.17 4.96 -4.31
C VAL A 101 0.09 6.47 -4.57
N ARG A 102 -0.58 7.21 -3.68
CA ARG A 102 -0.71 8.67 -3.78
C ARG A 102 0.64 9.39 -3.71
N SER A 103 1.56 8.93 -2.86
CA SER A 103 2.91 9.50 -2.78
C SER A 103 3.67 9.32 -4.10
N ARG A 104 3.54 8.15 -4.74
CA ARG A 104 4.14 7.87 -6.06
C ARG A 104 3.56 8.75 -7.17
N MET A 105 2.25 8.93 -7.19
CA MET A 105 1.61 9.83 -8.16
C MET A 105 2.10 11.28 -7.99
N PHE A 106 2.29 11.73 -6.75
CA PHE A 106 2.81 13.06 -6.45
C PHE A 106 4.29 13.22 -6.85
N GLU A 107 5.11 12.18 -6.71
CA GLU A 107 6.50 12.19 -7.20
C GLU A 107 6.58 12.27 -8.73
N VAL A 108 5.73 11.55 -9.45
CA VAL A 108 5.74 11.53 -10.94
C VAL A 108 5.23 12.84 -11.54
N ALA A 109 4.34 13.55 -10.84
CA ALA A 109 3.79 14.84 -11.30
C ALA A 109 4.74 16.04 -11.08
N ARG A 110 5.87 15.84 -10.39
CA ARG A 110 6.89 16.86 -10.12
C ARG A 110 8.05 16.78 -11.10
#